data_AF-A0A9N9RBV7-F1
#
_entry.id   AF-A0A9N9RBV7-F1
#
_cell.length_a   1.000
_cell.length_b   1.000
_cell.length_c   1.000
_cell.angle_alpha   90.00
_cell.angle_beta   90.00
_cell.angle_gamma   90.00
#
_symmetry.space_group_name_H-M   'P 1'
#
loop_
_entity.id
_entity.type
_entity.pdbx_description
1 polymer ?
#
loop_
_entity_poly.entity_id
_entity_poly.type
_entity_poly.pdbx_seq_one_letter_code
_entity_poly.pdbx_strand_id
1 'polypeptide(L)'
;MLHEADIAAVRRALEKAGSSFENSLLPLDSIDFGEKFNDLLVKKTVSAGKAEEVKQRCSAFLVRLIRELVDRLPLNVSVVEKIQILAPSRVCLSTSKPKIEDFPWQLDDSNIDQEAIMNQWRVLSTMRIEEVIGTAASPNDIVNFWIQVLKMMNAGGSQMFKELAEFSIRCLSLPLSNAVVERIFSVMGTIKTKLRNRMQLPILIAILRIRTHMNVRGMCCNNFEPSNYMVSLHAGRKMYVSDGSCASTSTSTTSEVGESLIDALLLLAEDESD
;
A
#
# COMPACT_ATOMS: atom_id res chain seq x y z
N MET A 1 0.85 8.09 11.59
CA MET A 1 -0.35 8.33 10.76
C MET A 1 -1.14 9.45 11.43
N LEU A 2 -1.62 10.42 10.67
CA LEU A 2 -2.61 11.39 11.18
C LEU A 2 -3.88 10.61 11.51
N HIS A 3 -4.38 10.74 12.74
CA HIS A 3 -5.58 10.03 13.16
C HIS A 3 -6.83 10.71 12.61
N GLU A 4 -7.95 9.98 12.52
CA GLU A 4 -9.25 10.50 12.09
C GLU A 4 -9.68 11.61 13.03
N ALA A 5 -9.31 11.52 14.32
CA ALA A 5 -9.47 12.58 15.29
C ALA A 5 -8.73 13.87 14.88
N ASP A 6 -7.51 13.76 14.35
CA ASP A 6 -6.71 14.88 13.88
C ASP A 6 -7.31 15.46 12.58
N ILE A 7 -7.74 14.60 11.66
CA ILE A 7 -8.37 15.02 10.41
C ILE A 7 -9.74 15.67 10.67
N ALA A 8 -10.54 15.11 11.56
CA ALA A 8 -11.81 15.69 11.98
C ALA A 8 -11.60 16.98 12.78
N ALA A 9 -10.52 17.09 13.56
CA ALA A 9 -10.15 18.34 14.23
C ALA A 9 -9.72 19.40 13.21
N VAL A 10 -8.94 19.05 12.20
CA VAL A 10 -8.53 19.95 11.10
C VAL A 10 -9.72 20.33 10.24
N ARG A 11 -10.61 19.39 9.91
CA ARG A 11 -11.83 19.63 9.14
C ARG A 11 -12.82 20.50 9.93
N ARG A 12 -13.03 20.22 11.21
CA ARG A 12 -13.79 21.11 12.10
C ARG A 12 -13.12 22.46 12.25
N ALA A 13 -11.79 22.52 12.34
CA ALA A 13 -11.08 23.80 12.38
C ALA A 13 -11.30 24.57 11.08
N LEU A 14 -11.26 23.93 9.91
CA LEU A 14 -11.51 24.54 8.61
C LEU A 14 -12.98 24.95 8.40
N GLU A 15 -13.94 24.12 8.82
CA GLU A 15 -15.39 24.38 8.74
C GLU A 15 -15.82 25.47 9.74
N LYS A 16 -15.37 25.37 11.00
CA LYS A 16 -15.59 26.37 12.05
C LYS A 16 -14.89 27.69 11.73
N ALA A 17 -13.76 27.60 11.02
CA ALA A 17 -13.09 28.77 10.55
C ALA A 17 -13.80 29.39 9.34
N GLY A 18 -14.25 28.65 8.33
CA GLY A 18 -14.93 29.24 7.16
C GLY A 18 -14.19 30.49 6.64
N SER A 19 -14.91 31.59 6.43
CA SER A 19 -14.37 32.94 6.08
C SER A 19 -13.45 33.58 7.14
N SER A 20 -13.23 32.91 8.28
CA SER A 20 -12.40 33.30 9.42
C SER A 20 -11.13 32.46 9.58
N PHE A 21 -10.83 31.52 8.66
CA PHE A 21 -9.56 30.75 8.71
C PHE A 21 -8.36 31.66 8.63
N GLU A 22 -8.41 32.65 7.75
CA GLU A 22 -7.37 33.68 7.61
C GLU A 22 -7.23 34.54 8.88
N ASN A 23 -8.30 34.67 9.68
CA ASN A 23 -8.31 35.44 10.93
C ASN A 23 -7.88 34.63 12.17
N SER A 24 -7.79 33.30 12.06
CA SER A 24 -7.24 32.42 13.12
C SER A 24 -5.79 32.02 12.87
N LEU A 25 -5.18 32.48 11.77
CA LEU A 25 -3.76 32.29 11.50
C LEU A 25 -2.93 33.10 12.48
N LEU A 26 -1.87 32.48 12.98
CA LEU A 26 -0.84 33.19 13.73
C LEU A 26 -0.24 34.31 12.85
N PRO A 27 0.21 35.43 13.45
CA PRO A 27 0.92 36.49 12.72
C PRO A 27 2.10 35.93 11.92
N LEU A 28 2.46 36.60 10.82
CA LEU A 28 3.57 36.19 9.94
C LEU A 28 4.90 36.05 10.69
N ASP A 29 5.10 36.77 11.79
CA ASP A 29 6.30 36.69 12.62
C ASP A 29 6.38 35.42 13.49
N SER A 30 5.26 34.72 13.66
CA SER A 30 5.17 33.48 14.43
C SER A 30 5.35 32.23 13.56
N ILE A 31 5.45 32.39 12.23
CA ILE A 31 5.64 31.30 11.28
C ILE A 31 7.14 31.01 11.18
N ASP A 32 7.54 29.76 11.39
CA ASP A 32 8.91 29.33 11.18
C ASP A 32 9.18 29.11 9.69
N PHE A 33 9.97 30.01 9.09
CA PHE A 33 10.42 29.91 7.70
C PHE A 33 11.75 29.15 7.54
N GLY A 34 12.33 28.67 8.65
CA GLY A 34 13.57 27.93 8.69
C GLY A 34 14.84 28.78 8.73
N GLU A 35 15.90 28.20 9.28
CA GLU A 35 17.20 28.85 9.54
C GLU A 35 17.85 29.42 8.28
N LYS A 36 17.82 28.68 7.16
CA LYS A 36 18.41 29.13 5.88
C LYS A 36 17.75 30.39 5.32
N PHE A 37 16.44 30.55 5.52
CA PHE A 37 15.72 31.74 5.09
C PHE A 37 16.06 32.94 5.98
N ASN A 38 16.13 32.71 7.30
CA ASN A 38 16.53 33.72 8.27
C ASN A 38 17.97 34.22 8.04
N ASP A 39 18.91 33.32 7.72
CA ASP A 39 20.28 33.69 7.38
C ASP A 39 20.37 34.60 6.15
N LEU A 40 19.53 34.36 5.14
CA LEU A 40 19.49 35.16 3.92
C LEU A 40 18.86 36.55 4.16
N LEU A 41 17.93 36.65 5.11
CA LEU A 41 17.35 37.93 5.56
C LEU A 41 18.38 38.77 6.32
N VAL A 42 19.15 38.15 7.21
CA VAL A 42 20.20 38.83 8.01
C VAL A 42 21.33 39.36 7.12
N LYS A 43 21.67 38.64 6.03
CA LYS A 43 22.67 39.07 5.03
C LYS A 43 22.24 40.29 4.20
N LYS A 44 21.05 40.86 4.41
CA LYS A 44 20.49 42.08 3.75
C LYS A 44 20.53 42.08 2.22
N THR A 45 20.59 40.90 1.60
CA THR A 45 20.58 40.77 0.12
C THR A 45 19.23 41.15 -0.50
N VAL A 46 18.16 41.23 0.31
CA VAL A 46 16.79 41.43 -0.13
C VAL A 46 16.15 42.61 0.60
N SER A 47 15.45 43.46 -0.14
CA SER A 47 14.64 44.56 0.40
C SER A 47 13.57 44.05 1.38
N ALA A 48 13.35 44.77 2.48
CA ALA A 48 12.37 44.41 3.51
C ALA A 48 10.95 44.21 2.94
N GLY A 49 10.56 44.98 1.91
CA GLY A 49 9.26 44.81 1.25
C GLY A 49 9.14 43.51 0.44
N LYS A 50 10.24 43.06 -0.19
CA LYS A 50 10.27 41.77 -0.93
C LYS A 50 10.31 40.58 0.03
N ALA A 51 10.97 40.72 1.18
CA ALA A 51 10.97 39.70 2.22
C ALA A 51 9.55 39.44 2.75
N GLU A 52 8.81 40.51 3.03
CA GLU A 52 7.42 40.43 3.49
C GLU A 52 6.50 39.80 2.43
N GLU A 53 6.67 40.16 1.16
CA GLU A 53 5.95 39.55 0.05
C GLU A 53 6.20 38.03 -0.04
N VAL A 54 7.46 37.59 0.15
CA VAL A 54 7.80 36.16 0.15
C VAL A 54 7.16 35.44 1.33
N LYS A 55 7.21 36.02 2.55
CA LYS A 55 6.54 35.46 3.73
C LYS A 55 5.04 35.30 3.51
N GLN A 56 4.39 36.32 2.95
CA GLN A 56 2.96 36.27 2.61
C GLN A 56 2.64 35.17 1.59
N ARG A 57 3.45 35.03 0.54
CA ARG A 57 3.28 33.96 -0.46
C ARG A 57 3.47 32.57 0.15
N CYS A 58 4.44 32.39 1.02
CA CYS A 58 4.65 31.13 1.74
C CYS A 58 3.43 30.78 2.62
N SER A 59 2.90 31.75 3.36
CA SER A 59 1.68 31.56 4.16
C SER A 59 0.48 31.19 3.27
N ALA A 60 0.23 31.96 2.20
CA ALA A 60 -0.84 31.68 1.25
C ALA A 60 -0.72 30.29 0.61
N PHE A 61 0.51 29.87 0.28
CA PHE A 61 0.80 28.54 -0.22
C PHE A 61 0.45 27.44 0.79
N LEU A 62 0.88 27.57 2.06
CA LEU A 62 0.57 26.61 3.12
C LEU A 62 -0.95 26.49 3.35
N VAL A 63 -1.66 27.62 3.35
CA VAL A 63 -3.13 27.64 3.45
C VAL A 63 -3.77 26.89 2.29
N ARG A 64 -3.31 27.13 1.05
CA ARG A 64 -3.84 26.42 -0.12
C ARG A 64 -3.50 24.93 -0.07
N LEU A 65 -2.29 24.58 0.34
CA LEU A 65 -1.82 23.21 0.50
C LEU A 65 -2.71 22.44 1.49
N ILE A 66 -2.99 23.02 2.66
CA ILE A 66 -3.84 22.40 3.68
C ILE A 66 -5.27 22.17 3.14
N ARG A 67 -5.85 23.15 2.44
CA ARG A 67 -7.17 22.99 1.80
C ARG A 67 -7.19 21.84 0.81
N GLU A 68 -6.22 21.81 -0.10
CA GLU A 68 -6.11 20.74 -1.10
C GLU A 68 -5.83 19.37 -0.49
N LEU A 69 -5.06 19.31 0.60
CA LEU A 69 -4.84 18.06 1.34
C LEU A 69 -6.14 17.56 1.97
N VAL A 70 -6.92 18.45 2.58
CA VAL A 70 -8.22 18.11 3.20
C VAL A 70 -9.24 17.68 2.15
N ASP A 71 -9.29 18.34 1.00
CA ASP A 71 -10.18 17.99 -0.10
C ASP A 71 -9.83 16.63 -0.73
N ARG A 72 -8.54 16.25 -0.72
CA ARG A 72 -8.03 14.99 -1.30
C ARG A 72 -7.95 13.84 -0.30
N LEU A 73 -8.12 14.10 1.00
CA LEU A 73 -8.15 13.07 2.04
C LEU A 73 -9.41 12.20 1.84
N PRO A 74 -9.28 10.88 1.68
CA PRO A 74 -10.43 10.02 1.46
C PRO A 74 -11.31 9.98 2.70
N LEU A 75 -12.64 10.00 2.53
CA LEU A 75 -13.61 9.93 3.64
C LEU A 75 -13.48 8.63 4.48
N ASN A 76 -12.79 7.62 3.96
CA ASN A 76 -12.68 6.30 4.55
C ASN A 76 -11.44 6.14 5.45
N VAL A 77 -10.83 7.23 5.93
CA VAL A 77 -9.65 7.16 6.82
C VAL A 77 -9.94 6.30 8.06
N SER A 78 -11.16 6.38 8.60
CA SER A 78 -11.61 5.56 9.73
C SER A 78 -11.45 4.05 9.49
N VAL A 79 -11.73 3.61 8.26
CA VAL A 79 -11.62 2.21 7.86
C VAL A 79 -10.16 1.82 7.65
N VAL A 80 -9.35 2.73 7.10
CA VAL A 80 -7.90 2.52 6.92
C VAL A 80 -7.18 2.45 8.26
N GLU A 81 -7.59 3.23 9.25
CA GLU A 81 -7.02 3.18 10.60
C GLU A 81 -7.26 1.85 11.28
N LYS A 82 -8.41 1.22 11.04
CA LYS A 82 -8.68 -0.13 11.53
C LYS A 82 -7.69 -1.15 11.01
N ILE A 83 -7.04 -0.96 9.86
CA ILE A 83 -5.99 -1.86 9.35
C ILE A 83 -4.81 -1.93 10.32
N GLN A 84 -4.56 -0.90 11.13
CA GLN A 84 -3.47 -0.91 12.13
C GLN A 84 -3.60 -2.04 13.16
N ILE A 85 -4.81 -2.58 13.35
CA ILE A 85 -5.05 -3.76 14.18
C ILE A 85 -4.19 -4.95 13.74
N LEU A 86 -3.94 -5.08 12.43
CA LEU A 86 -3.23 -6.19 11.80
C LEU A 86 -1.71 -6.12 11.97
N ALA A 87 -1.18 -5.09 12.63
CA ALA A 87 0.26 -5.01 12.91
C ALA A 87 0.68 -6.12 13.88
N PRO A 88 1.82 -6.82 13.66
CA PRO A 88 2.31 -7.90 14.53
C PRO A 88 2.37 -7.50 16.01
N SER A 89 2.78 -6.26 16.29
CA SER A 89 2.81 -5.69 17.64
C SER A 89 1.41 -5.58 18.26
N ARG A 90 0.37 -5.28 17.49
CA ARG A 90 -1.01 -5.22 17.96
C ARG A 90 -1.65 -6.61 18.08
N VAL A 91 -1.24 -7.56 17.25
CA VAL A 91 -1.73 -8.94 17.27
C VAL A 91 -1.19 -9.70 18.48
N CYS A 92 0.12 -9.65 18.72
CA CYS A 92 0.81 -10.51 19.70
C CYS A 92 1.25 -9.80 20.99
N LEU A 93 1.42 -8.47 21.01
CA LEU A 93 1.89 -7.73 22.20
C LEU A 93 0.80 -6.89 22.88
N SER A 94 -0.39 -6.79 22.29
CA SER A 94 -1.47 -5.97 22.85
C SER A 94 -2.15 -6.63 24.05
N THR A 95 -2.24 -5.90 25.16
CA THR A 95 -3.03 -6.31 26.34
C THR A 95 -4.53 -6.08 26.14
N SER A 96 -4.92 -5.14 25.27
CA SER A 96 -6.31 -4.90 24.90
C SER A 96 -6.68 -5.74 23.68
N LYS A 97 -7.61 -6.68 23.88
CA LYS A 97 -8.14 -7.50 22.79
C LYS A 97 -9.16 -6.68 22.00
N PRO A 98 -8.98 -6.53 20.68
CA PRO A 98 -9.94 -5.82 19.86
C PRO A 98 -11.28 -6.55 19.82
N LYS A 99 -12.37 -5.79 19.73
CA LYS A 99 -13.72 -6.32 19.51
C LYS A 99 -13.93 -6.60 18.02
N ILE A 100 -14.96 -7.38 17.72
CA ILE A 100 -15.40 -7.62 16.34
C ILE A 100 -15.58 -6.30 15.59
N GLU A 101 -16.18 -5.30 16.22
CA GLU A 101 -16.47 -3.99 15.62
C GLU A 101 -15.21 -3.20 15.17
N ASP A 102 -14.04 -3.53 15.72
CA ASP A 102 -12.78 -2.84 15.48
C ASP A 102 -12.09 -3.31 14.18
N PHE A 103 -12.53 -4.43 13.61
CA PHE A 103 -11.98 -4.94 12.35
C PHE A 103 -12.52 -4.19 11.13
N PRO A 104 -11.72 -4.07 10.06
CA PRO A 104 -12.10 -3.36 8.84
C PRO A 104 -12.94 -4.25 7.91
N TRP A 105 -14.09 -4.75 8.38
CA TRP A 105 -14.97 -5.63 7.59
C TRP A 105 -15.44 -5.01 6.27
N GLN A 106 -15.52 -3.68 6.22
CA GLN A 106 -15.96 -2.92 5.05
C GLN A 106 -14.99 -3.01 3.86
N LEU A 107 -13.78 -3.52 4.07
CA LEU A 107 -12.76 -3.64 3.03
C LEU A 107 -12.88 -4.93 2.22
N ASP A 108 -13.77 -5.83 2.61
CA ASP A 108 -13.89 -7.15 2.01
C ASP A 108 -15.37 -7.49 1.78
N ASP A 109 -15.76 -7.48 0.50
CA ASP A 109 -17.13 -7.79 0.05
C ASP A 109 -17.44 -9.30 0.04
N SER A 110 -16.50 -10.13 0.47
CA SER A 110 -16.65 -11.57 0.49
C SER A 110 -17.61 -12.02 1.60
N ASN A 111 -18.21 -13.21 1.44
CA ASN A 111 -18.97 -13.85 2.52
C ASN A 111 -17.99 -14.40 3.58
N ILE A 112 -17.47 -13.50 4.41
CA ILE A 112 -16.45 -13.79 5.41
C ILE A 112 -17.09 -14.43 6.62
N ASP A 113 -16.51 -15.53 7.08
CA ASP A 113 -16.84 -16.10 8.38
C ASP A 113 -16.14 -15.29 9.50
N GLN A 114 -16.83 -14.26 9.99
CA GLN A 114 -16.35 -13.39 11.07
C GLN A 114 -16.07 -14.18 12.36
N GLU A 115 -16.82 -15.25 12.63
CA GLU A 115 -16.63 -16.05 13.83
C GLU A 115 -15.34 -16.88 13.75
N ALA A 116 -15.09 -17.51 12.59
CA ALA A 116 -13.84 -18.23 12.34
C ALA A 116 -12.62 -17.31 12.47
N ILE A 117 -12.66 -16.11 11.89
CA ILE A 117 -11.59 -15.12 11.99
C ILE A 117 -11.31 -14.72 13.44
N MET A 118 -12.36 -14.44 14.21
CA MET A 118 -12.21 -14.05 15.61
C MET A 118 -11.66 -15.17 16.49
N ASN A 119 -12.07 -16.41 16.23
CA ASN A 119 -11.53 -17.57 16.94
C ASN A 119 -10.04 -17.79 16.59
N GLN A 120 -9.67 -17.69 15.32
CA GLN A 120 -8.29 -17.74 14.87
C GLN A 120 -7.45 -16.62 15.48
N TRP A 121 -7.99 -15.40 15.53
CA TRP A 121 -7.32 -14.26 16.15
C TRP A 121 -7.03 -14.49 17.64
N ARG A 122 -8.02 -15.02 18.38
CA ARG A 122 -7.83 -15.31 19.81
C ARG A 122 -6.69 -16.29 20.04
N VAL A 123 -6.58 -17.32 19.21
CA VAL A 123 -5.50 -18.29 19.32
C VAL A 123 -4.16 -17.66 18.91
N LEU A 124 -4.11 -16.95 17.78
CA LEU A 124 -2.89 -16.27 17.32
C LEU A 124 -2.37 -15.24 18.35
N SER A 125 -3.28 -14.51 19.02
CA SER A 125 -2.92 -13.52 20.05
C SER A 125 -2.27 -14.10 21.31
N THR A 126 -2.33 -15.43 21.50
CA THR A 126 -1.60 -16.11 22.57
C THR A 126 -0.19 -16.52 22.19
N MET A 127 0.13 -16.49 20.89
CA MET A 127 1.45 -16.86 20.38
C MET A 127 2.40 -15.68 20.50
N ARG A 128 3.67 -15.99 20.72
CA ARG A 128 4.73 -14.98 20.69
C ARG A 128 5.10 -14.65 19.25
N ILE A 129 5.52 -13.41 18.98
CA ILE A 129 5.94 -12.99 17.63
C ILE A 129 7.07 -13.88 17.13
N GLU A 130 8.01 -14.24 17.99
CA GLU A 130 9.16 -15.08 17.66
C GLU A 130 8.75 -16.51 17.26
N GLU A 131 7.59 -17.00 17.72
CA GLU A 131 7.05 -18.31 17.32
C GLU A 131 6.46 -18.28 15.91
N VAL A 132 6.12 -17.09 15.40
CA VAL A 132 5.50 -16.89 14.09
C VAL A 132 6.53 -16.54 13.01
N ILE A 133 7.36 -15.52 13.25
CA ILE A 133 8.34 -15.02 12.25
C ILE A 133 9.77 -15.53 12.48
N GLY A 134 10.02 -16.23 13.58
CA GLY A 134 11.36 -16.63 14.00
C GLY A 134 12.19 -15.48 14.58
N THR A 135 13.30 -15.81 15.24
CA THR A 135 14.17 -14.84 15.92
C THR A 135 15.03 -13.99 14.97
N ALA A 136 15.07 -14.32 13.68
CA ALA A 136 15.91 -13.66 12.68
C ALA A 136 15.19 -12.54 11.91
N ALA A 137 13.85 -12.47 11.99
CA ALA A 137 13.05 -11.50 11.25
C ALA A 137 12.77 -10.24 12.09
N SER A 138 12.66 -9.09 11.43
CA SER A 138 12.26 -7.84 12.08
C SER A 138 10.83 -7.97 12.61
N PRO A 139 10.56 -7.61 13.89
CA PRO A 139 9.20 -7.61 14.44
C PRO A 139 8.22 -6.66 13.71
N ASN A 140 8.74 -5.78 12.86
CA ASN A 140 7.96 -4.80 12.11
C ASN A 140 7.60 -5.25 10.68
N ASP A 141 8.06 -6.42 10.25
CA ASP A 141 7.75 -6.97 8.93
C ASP A 141 6.34 -7.58 8.89
N ILE A 142 5.35 -6.70 8.69
CA ILE A 142 3.93 -7.05 8.56
C ILE A 142 3.70 -8.10 7.46
N VAL A 143 4.43 -8.01 6.37
CA VAL A 143 4.19 -8.81 5.16
C VAL A 143 4.66 -10.24 5.39
N ASN A 144 5.89 -10.41 5.85
CA ASN A 144 6.41 -11.72 6.21
C ASN A 144 5.59 -12.34 7.35
N PHE A 145 5.16 -11.55 8.34
CA PHE A 145 4.30 -12.04 9.43
C PHE A 145 3.05 -12.74 8.90
N TRP A 146 2.24 -12.07 8.07
CA TRP A 146 1.01 -12.67 7.55
C TRP A 146 1.25 -13.81 6.56
N ILE A 147 2.36 -13.80 5.81
CA ILE A 147 2.78 -14.93 4.98
C ILE A 147 3.10 -16.16 5.85
N GLN A 148 3.80 -15.99 6.98
CA GLN A 148 4.08 -17.10 7.89
C GLN A 148 2.78 -17.62 8.52
N VAL A 149 1.91 -16.74 9.01
CA VAL A 149 0.61 -17.12 9.58
C VAL A 149 -0.22 -17.95 8.59
N LEU A 150 -0.23 -17.58 7.29
CA LEU A 150 -0.91 -18.35 6.24
C LEU A 150 -0.28 -19.75 6.02
N LYS A 151 1.03 -19.87 6.18
CA LYS A 151 1.78 -21.13 6.01
C LYS A 151 1.72 -22.06 7.22
N MET A 152 1.26 -21.58 8.38
CA MET A 152 1.18 -22.38 9.59
C MET A 152 0.16 -23.51 9.45
N MET A 153 0.65 -24.74 9.65
CA MET A 153 -0.13 -25.97 9.56
C MET A 153 -0.41 -26.52 10.96
N ASN A 154 -1.62 -27.05 11.17
CA ASN A 154 -1.94 -27.84 12.35
C ASN A 154 -1.35 -29.26 12.24
N ALA A 155 -1.45 -30.05 13.32
CA ALA A 155 -0.97 -31.43 13.35
C ALA A 155 -1.64 -32.35 12.31
N GLY A 156 -2.79 -31.94 11.76
CA GLY A 156 -3.51 -32.64 10.68
C GLY A 156 -3.15 -32.16 9.27
N GLY A 157 -2.13 -31.29 9.11
CA GLY A 157 -1.70 -30.78 7.81
C GLY A 157 -2.66 -29.77 7.16
N SER A 158 -3.60 -29.21 7.92
CA SER A 158 -4.49 -28.14 7.47
C SER A 158 -4.01 -26.78 7.98
N GLN A 159 -4.20 -25.72 7.19
CA GLN A 159 -3.83 -24.37 7.58
C GLN A 159 -4.61 -23.93 8.82
N MET A 160 -3.89 -23.49 9.86
CA MET A 160 -4.49 -23.19 11.17
C MET A 160 -5.24 -21.85 11.20
N PHE A 161 -4.76 -20.88 10.43
CA PHE A 161 -5.21 -19.48 10.46
C PHE A 161 -5.62 -18.97 9.06
N LYS A 162 -6.16 -19.86 8.22
CA LYS A 162 -6.40 -19.58 6.80
C LYS A 162 -7.29 -18.35 6.60
N GLU A 163 -8.47 -18.35 7.20
CA GLU A 163 -9.50 -17.33 7.06
C GLU A 163 -9.00 -15.97 7.53
N LEU A 164 -8.33 -15.94 8.69
CA LEU A 164 -7.73 -14.72 9.25
C LEU A 164 -6.59 -14.21 8.38
N ALA A 165 -5.69 -15.09 7.92
CA ALA A 165 -4.56 -14.70 7.09
C ALA A 165 -5.01 -14.19 5.72
N GLU A 166 -5.94 -14.88 5.05
CA GLU A 166 -6.50 -14.44 3.77
C GLU A 166 -7.25 -13.11 3.89
N PHE A 167 -8.02 -12.91 4.97
CA PHE A 167 -8.64 -11.61 5.27
C PHE A 167 -7.59 -10.51 5.45
N SER A 168 -6.59 -10.76 6.29
CA SER A 168 -5.56 -9.77 6.62
C SER A 168 -4.72 -9.40 5.40
N ILE A 169 -4.33 -10.39 4.58
CA ILE A 169 -3.60 -10.16 3.33
C ILE A 169 -4.45 -9.35 2.36
N ARG A 170 -5.77 -9.63 2.24
CA ARG A 170 -6.66 -8.84 1.39
C ARG A 170 -6.76 -7.38 1.85
N CYS A 171 -6.92 -7.13 3.15
CA CYS A 171 -6.92 -5.77 3.69
C CYS A 171 -5.58 -5.05 3.45
N LEU A 172 -4.45 -5.74 3.60
CA LEU A 172 -3.11 -5.20 3.36
C LEU A 172 -2.77 -5.08 1.87
N SER A 173 -3.54 -5.73 1.00
CA SER A 173 -3.38 -5.65 -0.47
C SER A 173 -4.01 -4.39 -1.08
N LEU A 174 -4.57 -3.50 -0.25
CA LEU A 174 -5.14 -2.25 -0.72
C LEU A 174 -4.03 -1.23 -1.01
N PRO A 175 -3.95 -0.68 -2.24
CA PRO A 175 -3.00 0.37 -2.55
C PRO A 175 -3.44 1.66 -1.84
N LEU A 176 -2.84 1.94 -0.68
CA LEU A 176 -3.15 3.15 0.11
C LEU A 176 -2.50 4.42 -0.46
N SER A 177 -1.51 4.28 -1.35
CA SER A 177 -0.76 5.40 -1.92
C SER A 177 -0.48 5.22 -3.42
N ASN A 178 -0.12 6.33 -4.07
CA ASN A 178 0.30 6.32 -5.47
C ASN A 178 1.68 5.68 -5.71
N ALA A 179 2.42 5.32 -4.66
CA ALA A 179 3.78 4.75 -4.79
C ALA A 179 3.78 3.48 -5.66
N VAL A 180 2.75 2.65 -5.55
CA VAL A 180 2.57 1.44 -6.36
C VAL A 180 2.45 1.77 -7.84
N VAL A 181 1.69 2.82 -8.18
CA VAL A 181 1.49 3.27 -9.56
C VAL A 181 2.80 3.84 -10.11
N GLU A 182 3.52 4.63 -9.30
CA GLU A 182 4.83 5.18 -9.66
C GLU A 182 5.87 4.07 -9.88
N ARG A 183 5.87 3.01 -9.08
CA ARG A 183 6.72 1.83 -9.27
C ARG A 183 6.47 1.15 -10.61
N ILE A 184 5.20 0.92 -10.95
CA ILE A 184 4.83 0.36 -12.25
C ILE A 184 5.22 1.31 -13.40
N PHE A 185 5.12 2.63 -13.22
CA PHE A 185 5.60 3.60 -14.21
C PHE A 185 7.12 3.61 -14.35
N SER A 186 7.86 3.38 -13.27
CA SER A 186 9.32 3.18 -13.32
C SER A 186 9.67 1.96 -14.16
N VAL A 187 9.03 0.81 -13.90
CA VAL A 187 9.18 -0.40 -14.73
C VAL A 187 8.79 -0.11 -16.19
N MET A 188 7.71 0.63 -16.43
CA MET A 188 7.31 1.05 -17.78
C MET A 188 8.38 1.92 -18.46
N GLY A 189 9.04 2.81 -17.72
CA GLY A 189 10.14 3.63 -18.22
C GLY A 189 11.32 2.80 -18.72
N THR A 190 11.61 1.67 -18.06
CA THR A 190 12.67 0.73 -18.52
C THR A 190 12.26 -0.04 -19.79
N ILE A 191 10.97 -0.25 -20.02
CA ILE A 191 10.45 -0.92 -21.23
C ILE A 191 10.38 0.05 -22.40
N LYS A 192 9.85 1.25 -22.17
CA LYS A 192 9.72 2.32 -23.16
C LYS A 192 10.89 3.29 -23.07
N THR A 193 12.02 2.88 -23.63
CA THR A 193 13.19 3.76 -23.75
C THR A 193 13.00 4.77 -24.88
N LYS A 194 13.85 5.80 -24.93
CA LYS A 194 13.85 6.80 -26.02
C LYS A 194 13.96 6.16 -27.42
N LEU A 195 14.68 5.04 -27.53
CA LEU A 195 14.87 4.29 -28.78
C LEU A 195 13.73 3.28 -29.05
N ARG A 196 12.98 2.87 -28.02
CA ARG A 196 11.91 1.85 -28.08
C ARG A 196 10.58 2.41 -27.55
N ASN A 197 10.12 3.52 -28.10
CA ASN A 197 8.89 4.19 -27.66
C ASN A 197 7.63 3.86 -28.50
N ARG A 198 7.81 3.36 -29.74
CA ARG A 198 6.74 2.93 -30.65
C ARG A 198 6.37 1.46 -30.44
N MET A 199 5.69 1.18 -29.33
CA MET A 199 5.18 -0.15 -29.00
C MET A 199 3.67 -0.12 -28.88
N GLN A 200 3.00 -1.13 -29.44
CA GLN A 200 1.55 -1.31 -29.29
C GLN A 200 1.19 -1.65 -27.83
N LEU A 201 0.03 -1.16 -27.38
CA LEU A 201 -0.42 -1.31 -26.00
C LEU A 201 -0.50 -2.77 -25.51
N PRO A 202 -0.99 -3.76 -26.29
CA PRO A 202 -1.05 -5.15 -25.84
C PRO A 202 0.32 -5.75 -25.52
N ILE A 203 1.32 -5.45 -26.36
CA ILE A 203 2.71 -5.91 -26.16
C ILE A 203 3.30 -5.24 -24.91
N LEU A 204 3.05 -3.95 -24.73
CA LEU A 204 3.50 -3.23 -23.55
C LEU A 204 2.93 -3.83 -22.27
N ILE A 205 1.61 -4.08 -22.24
CA ILE A 205 0.93 -4.70 -21.09
C ILE A 205 1.49 -6.10 -20.82
N ALA A 206 1.71 -6.90 -21.86
CA ALA A 206 2.27 -8.24 -21.72
C ALA A 206 3.68 -8.21 -21.10
N ILE A 207 4.57 -7.35 -21.60
CA ILE A 207 5.93 -7.21 -21.07
C ILE A 207 5.89 -6.67 -19.64
N LEU A 208 5.03 -5.70 -19.35
CA LEU A 208 4.83 -5.18 -17.99
C LEU A 208 4.44 -6.29 -17.03
N ARG A 209 3.41 -7.08 -17.35
CA ARG A 209 2.96 -8.21 -16.51
C ARG A 209 4.07 -9.21 -16.24
N ILE A 210 4.82 -9.61 -17.27
CA ILE A 210 5.94 -10.55 -17.13
C ILE A 210 7.02 -9.97 -16.21
N ARG A 211 7.42 -8.72 -16.42
CA ARG A 211 8.45 -8.07 -15.60
C ARG A 211 8.01 -7.89 -14.16
N THR A 212 6.78 -7.44 -13.92
CA THR A 212 6.25 -7.29 -12.57
C THR A 212 6.21 -8.64 -11.86
N HIS A 213 5.74 -9.70 -12.52
CA HIS A 213 5.72 -11.05 -11.96
C HIS A 213 7.13 -11.57 -11.61
N MET A 214 8.11 -11.35 -12.51
CA MET A 214 9.50 -11.73 -12.25
C MET A 214 10.12 -10.93 -11.10
N ASN A 215 9.83 -9.62 -11.00
CA ASN A 215 10.35 -8.75 -9.95
C ASN A 215 9.86 -9.20 -8.58
N VAL A 216 8.54 -9.35 -8.42
CA VAL A 216 7.89 -9.75 -7.17
C VAL A 216 8.42 -11.09 -6.64
N ARG A 217 8.69 -12.04 -7.53
CA ARG A 217 9.19 -13.37 -7.17
C ARG A 217 10.72 -13.45 -7.11
N GLY A 218 11.44 -12.34 -7.32
CA GLY A 218 12.90 -12.32 -7.34
C GLY A 218 13.52 -13.22 -8.43
N MET A 219 12.80 -13.45 -9.53
CA MET A 219 13.23 -14.34 -10.61
C MET A 219 13.90 -13.57 -11.75
N CYS A 220 14.91 -14.18 -12.36
CA CYS A 220 15.57 -13.68 -13.56
C CYS A 220 15.38 -14.64 -14.74
N CYS A 221 15.70 -14.21 -15.97
CA CYS A 221 15.62 -15.04 -17.17
C CYS A 221 16.45 -16.35 -17.09
N ASN A 222 17.43 -16.40 -16.19
CA ASN A 222 18.25 -17.59 -15.96
C ASN A 222 17.57 -18.65 -15.09
N ASN A 223 16.60 -18.25 -14.25
CA ASN A 223 15.96 -19.11 -13.26
C ASN A 223 14.50 -19.42 -13.64
N PHE A 224 13.99 -18.80 -14.70
CA PHE A 224 12.62 -18.98 -15.14
C PHE A 224 12.47 -20.31 -15.88
N GLU A 225 11.70 -21.23 -15.29
CA GLU A 225 11.32 -22.48 -15.92
C GLU A 225 9.90 -22.39 -16.50
N PRO A 226 9.73 -22.46 -17.83
CA PRO A 226 8.40 -22.42 -18.44
C PRO A 226 7.63 -23.70 -18.11
N SER A 227 6.36 -23.56 -17.72
CA SER A 227 5.50 -24.72 -17.49
C SER A 227 5.25 -25.49 -18.80
N ASN A 228 4.97 -26.78 -18.68
CA ASN A 228 4.58 -27.62 -19.83
C ASN A 228 3.41 -27.01 -20.63
N TYR A 229 2.51 -26.31 -19.94
CA TYR A 229 1.43 -25.56 -20.56
C TYR A 229 1.95 -24.41 -21.44
N MET A 230 2.87 -23.59 -20.94
CA MET A 230 3.48 -22.49 -21.70
C MET A 230 4.23 -22.99 -22.94
N VAL A 231 4.95 -24.11 -22.81
CA VAL A 231 5.62 -24.78 -23.95
C VAL A 231 4.59 -25.27 -24.97
N SER A 232 3.47 -25.84 -24.51
CA SER A 232 2.38 -26.28 -25.40
C SER A 232 1.70 -25.14 -26.17
N LEU A 233 1.72 -23.92 -25.62
CA LEU A 233 1.23 -22.70 -26.29
C LEU A 233 2.22 -22.19 -27.35
N HIS A 234 3.52 -22.43 -27.15
CA HIS A 234 4.57 -22.11 -28.12
C HIS A 234 4.71 -23.13 -29.26
N ALA A 235 3.94 -24.23 -29.24
CA ALA A 235 3.87 -25.13 -30.38
C ALA A 235 3.27 -24.37 -31.59
N GLY A 236 3.97 -24.39 -32.74
CA GLY A 236 3.71 -23.51 -33.89
C GLY A 236 2.27 -23.49 -34.45
N ARG A 237 1.43 -24.47 -34.08
CA ARG A 237 0.01 -24.51 -34.42
C ARG A 237 -0.87 -23.52 -33.64
N LYS A 238 -0.43 -23.04 -32.47
CA LYS A 238 -1.14 -22.06 -31.62
C LYS A 238 -0.58 -20.64 -31.73
N MET A 239 0.71 -20.50 -32.06
CA MET A 239 1.40 -19.21 -32.15
C MET A 239 1.03 -18.40 -33.40
N TYR A 240 0.67 -19.07 -34.50
CA TYR A 240 0.37 -18.45 -35.80
C TYR A 240 -1.08 -18.67 -36.25
N VAL A 241 -2.01 -18.88 -35.31
CA VAL A 241 -3.44 -18.98 -35.67
C VAL A 241 -3.88 -17.64 -36.24
N SER A 242 -4.28 -17.62 -37.51
CA SER A 242 -4.88 -16.43 -38.12
C SER A 242 -6.17 -16.08 -37.39
N ASP A 243 -6.27 -14.83 -36.94
CA ASP A 243 -7.32 -14.29 -36.07
C ASP A 243 -8.72 -14.86 -36.31
N GLY A 244 -9.27 -15.50 -35.27
CA GLY A 244 -10.65 -15.94 -35.23
C GLY A 244 -10.95 -16.66 -33.92
N SER A 245 -11.34 -15.92 -32.88
CA SER A 245 -11.77 -16.37 -31.54
C SER A 245 -10.66 -16.67 -30.53
N CYS A 246 -10.40 -15.71 -29.63
CA CYS A 246 -9.71 -15.96 -28.38
C CYS A 246 -10.76 -16.14 -27.27
N ALA A 247 -11.17 -17.38 -27.02
CA ALA A 247 -11.97 -17.73 -25.85
C ALA A 247 -11.03 -17.87 -24.64
N SER A 248 -11.17 -16.98 -23.67
CA SER A 248 -10.48 -17.05 -22.37
C SER A 248 -11.20 -18.04 -21.46
N THR A 249 -10.65 -19.24 -21.31
CA THR A 249 -11.04 -20.17 -20.25
C THR A 249 -10.13 -19.95 -19.04
N SER A 250 -10.65 -19.31 -17.99
CA SER A 250 -10.02 -19.26 -16.68
C SER A 250 -10.59 -20.38 -15.82
N THR A 251 -9.75 -21.34 -15.45
CA THR A 251 -10.07 -22.35 -14.42
C THR A 251 -9.11 -22.11 -13.27
N SER A 252 -9.55 -21.36 -12.26
CA SER A 252 -8.72 -21.04 -11.10
C SER A 252 -8.92 -22.12 -10.02
N THR A 253 -7.84 -22.73 -9.56
CA THR A 253 -7.86 -23.66 -8.41
C THR A 253 -7.55 -22.92 -7.10
N THR A 254 -8.02 -23.45 -5.97
CA THR A 254 -7.93 -22.81 -4.64
C THR A 254 -6.50 -22.56 -4.14
N SER A 255 -5.49 -23.26 -4.66
CA SER A 255 -4.07 -23.01 -4.38
C SER A 255 -3.51 -21.77 -5.10
N GLU A 256 -4.08 -21.39 -6.25
CA GLU A 256 -3.63 -20.22 -7.02
C GLU A 256 -4.06 -18.90 -6.38
N VAL A 257 -5.17 -18.92 -5.63
CA VAL A 257 -5.69 -17.71 -4.95
C VAL A 257 -4.73 -17.25 -3.86
N GLY A 258 -4.19 -18.19 -3.07
CA GLY A 258 -3.21 -17.88 -2.01
C GLY A 258 -1.90 -17.32 -2.57
N GLU A 259 -1.36 -17.92 -3.64
CA GLU A 259 -0.17 -17.39 -4.31
C GLU A 259 -0.41 -16.01 -4.93
N SER A 260 -1.56 -15.81 -5.58
CA SER A 260 -1.92 -14.52 -6.17
C SER A 260 -2.04 -13.40 -5.12
N LEU A 261 -2.53 -13.72 -3.92
CA LEU A 261 -2.64 -12.78 -2.82
C LEU A 261 -1.26 -12.44 -2.23
N ILE A 262 -0.38 -13.43 -2.10
CA ILE A 262 1.01 -13.19 -1.67
C ILE A 262 1.75 -12.33 -2.68
N ASP A 263 1.62 -12.62 -3.98
CA ASP A 263 2.24 -11.82 -5.04
C ASP A 263 1.74 -10.37 -5.02
N ALA A 264 0.45 -10.16 -4.78
CA ALA A 264 -0.13 -8.82 -4.62
C ALA A 264 0.44 -8.09 -3.40
N LEU A 265 0.56 -8.77 -2.26
CA LEU A 265 1.10 -8.20 -1.03
C LEU A 265 2.59 -7.84 -1.17
N LEU A 266 3.39 -8.75 -1.74
CA LEU A 266 4.82 -8.53 -1.99
C LEU A 266 5.06 -7.35 -2.94
N LEU A 267 4.23 -7.21 -3.98
CA LEU A 267 4.29 -6.07 -4.88
C LEU A 267 4.12 -4.73 -4.13
N LEU A 268 3.33 -4.70 -3.05
CA LEU A 268 3.09 -3.50 -2.26
C LEU A 268 4.17 -3.26 -1.20
N ALA A 269 4.85 -4.32 -0.76
CA ALA A 269 5.77 -4.33 0.38
C ALA A 269 7.20 -3.84 0.09
N GLU A 270 7.62 -3.71 -1.17
CA GLU A 270 8.99 -3.32 -1.58
C GLU A 270 9.42 -1.89 -1.15
N ASP A 271 8.72 -1.24 -0.22
CA ASP A 271 8.88 0.18 0.16
C ASP A 271 10.03 0.50 1.14
N GLU A 272 10.93 -0.43 1.51
CA GLU A 272 11.96 -0.15 2.54
C GLU A 272 13.43 -0.42 2.15
N SER A 273 13.78 -0.47 0.87
CA SER A 273 15.19 -0.55 0.49
C SER A 273 15.52 0.33 -0.72
N ASP A 274 15.65 1.64 -0.46
CA ASP A 274 16.55 2.56 -1.16
C ASP A 274 16.90 3.75 -0.24
#